data_AF-A0A939BJZ9-F1
#
_entry.id   AF-A0A939BJZ9-F1
#
_cell.length_a   1.000
_cell.length_b   1.000
_cell.length_c   1.000
_cell.angle_alpha   90.00
_cell.angle_beta   90.00
_cell.angle_gamma   90.00
#
_symmetry.space_group_name_H-M   'P 1'
#
loop_
_entity.id
_entity.type
_entity.pdbx_description
1 polymer ?
#
loop_
_entity_poly.entity_id
_entity_poly.type
_entity_poly.pdbx_seq_one_letter_code
_entity_poly.pdbx_strand_id
1 'polypeptide(L)' 'MDEKARLDAFEKMLHAIRENYQNTDQKMKRLKEEGKEKTATYRQLMGNKMQYQNMLSLYQIYGLTDEE' A
#
# COMPACT_ATOMS: atom_id res chain seq x y z
N MET A 1 5.29 -22.21 -13.82
CA MET A 1 4.02 -21.88 -13.16
C MET A 1 2.94 -21.89 -14.21
N ASP A 2 1.79 -22.49 -13.93
CA ASP A 2 0.61 -22.30 -14.76
C ASP A 2 0.06 -20.87 -14.62
N GLU A 3 -0.75 -20.46 -15.59
CA GLU A 3 -1.31 -19.10 -15.65
C GLU A 3 -2.19 -18.76 -14.44
N LYS A 4 -2.94 -19.75 -13.95
CA LYS A 4 -3.82 -19.59 -12.78
C LYS A 4 -3.01 -19.34 -11.50
N ALA A 5 -1.94 -20.10 -11.28
CA ALA A 5 -1.05 -19.93 -10.13
C ALA A 5 -0.35 -18.57 -10.16
N ARG A 6 0.00 -18.07 -11.34
CA ARG A 6 0.54 -16.71 -11.51
C ARG A 6 -0.50 -15.64 -11.18
N LEU A 7 -1.75 -15.81 -11.63
CA LEU A 7 -2.85 -14.91 -11.33
C LEU A 7 -3.18 -14.89 -9.83
N ASP A 8 -3.28 -16.06 -9.19
CA ASP A 8 -3.53 -16.19 -7.75
C ASP A 8 -2.43 -15.51 -6.93
N ALA A 9 -1.17 -15.61 -7.36
CA ALA A 9 -0.05 -14.92 -6.72
C ALA A 9 -0.14 -13.39 -6.87
N PHE A 10 -0.60 -12.92 -8.03
CA PHE A 10 -0.84 -11.51 -8.29
C PHE A 10 -1.97 -10.96 -7.40
N GLU A 11 -3.11 -11.64 -7.32
CA GLU A 11 -4.24 -11.23 -6.48
C GLU A 11 -3.86 -11.17 -5.00
N LYS A 12 -3.09 -12.15 -4.51
CA LYS A 12 -2.55 -12.13 -3.14
C LYS A 12 -1.62 -10.94 -2.90
N MET A 13 -0.79 -10.61 -3.88
CA MET A 13 0.13 -9.46 -3.79
C MET A 13 -0.65 -8.14 -3.79
N LEU A 14 -1.65 -7.99 -4.66
CA LEU A 14 -2.52 -6.82 -4.71
C LEU A 14 -3.25 -6.61 -3.38
N HIS A 15 -3.81 -7.67 -2.81
CA HIS A 15 -4.45 -7.63 -1.50
C HIS A 15 -3.47 -7.16 -0.41
N ALA A 16 -2.26 -7.74 -0.37
CA ALA A 16 -1.23 -7.36 0.59
C ALA A 16 -0.80 -5.89 0.47
N ILE A 17 -0.74 -5.34 -0.75
CA ILE A 17 -0.39 -3.91 -0.94
C ILE A 17 -1.51 -3.01 -0.41
N ARG A 18 -2.77 -3.33 -0.70
CA ARG A 18 -3.93 -2.58 -0.18
C ARG A 18 -3.96 -2.59 1.34
N GLU A 19 -3.77 -3.76 1.94
CA GLU A 19 -3.70 -3.92 3.40
C GLU A 19 -2.53 -3.12 4.00
N ASN A 20 -1.34 -3.22 3.41
CA ASN A 20 -0.17 -2.49 3.89
C ASN A 20 -0.34 -0.97 3.78
N TYR A 21 -0.97 -0.48 2.72
CA TYR A 21 -1.33 0.93 2.58
C TYR A 21 -2.25 1.39 3.71
N GLN A 22 -3.36 0.67 3.93
CA GLN A 22 -4.33 0.99 4.98
C GLN A 22 -3.72 0.93 6.38
N ASN A 23 -2.95 -0.12 6.68
CA ASN A 23 -2.26 -0.27 7.95
C ASN A 23 -1.23 0.83 8.20
N THR A 24 -0.50 1.23 7.16
CA THR A 24 0.47 2.33 7.24
C THR A 24 -0.24 3.66 7.50
N ASP A 25 -1.33 3.93 6.79
CA ASP A 25 -2.14 5.13 6.98
C ASP A 25 -2.70 5.24 8.41
N GLN A 26 -3.25 4.14 8.95
CA GLN A 26 -3.75 4.10 10.33
C GLN A 26 -2.63 4.35 11.36
N LYS A 27 -1.45 3.76 11.18
CA LYS A 27 -0.30 4.00 12.06
C LYS A 27 0.16 5.45 12.00
N MET A 28 0.19 6.04 10.81
CA MET A 28 0.53 7.46 10.64
C MET A 28 -0.49 8.37 11.32
N LYS A 29 -1.80 8.08 11.22
CA LYS A 29 -2.86 8.84 11.91
C LYS A 29 -2.67 8.83 13.42
N ARG A 30 -2.41 7.66 14.02
CA ARG A 30 -2.11 7.54 15.47
C ARG A 30 -0.87 8.35 15.88
N LEU A 31 0.23 8.24 15.12
CA LEU A 31 1.43 9.03 15.39
C LEU A 31 1.20 10.54 15.27
N LYS A 32 0.31 10.95 14.35
CA LYS A 32 -0.08 12.35 14.20
C LYS A 32 -0.89 12.86 15.39
N GLU A 33 -1.85 12.08 15.88
CA GLU A 33 -2.60 12.37 17.11
C GLU A 33 -1.67 12.49 18.33
N GLU A 34 -0.60 11.71 18.38
CA GLU A 34 0.44 11.78 19.41
C GLU A 34 1.48 12.91 19.18
N GLY A 35 1.35 13.73 18.12
CA GLY A 35 2.29 14.81 17.79
C GLY A 35 3.67 14.35 17.28
N LYS A 36 3.80 13.09 16.85
CA LYS A 36 5.07 12.43 16.46
C LYS A 36 5.40 12.50 14.96
N GLU A 37 4.87 13.50 14.25
CA GLU A 37 5.04 13.67 12.79
C GLU A 37 6.51 13.90 12.37
N LYS A 38 7.36 14.39 13.27
CA LYS A 38 8.79 14.68 12.98
C LYS A 38 9.72 13.49 13.21
N THR A 39 9.21 12.36 13.73
CA THR A 39 10.03 11.18 14.06
C THR A 39 10.53 10.44 12.82
N ALA A 40 11.65 9.72 12.95
CA ALA A 40 12.17 8.87 11.89
C ALA A 40 11.13 7.81 11.44
N THR A 41 10.42 7.23 12.41
CA THR A 41 9.34 6.26 12.15
C THR A 41 8.23 6.84 11.29
N TYR A 42 7.76 8.06 11.57
CA TYR A 42 6.71 8.70 10.76
C TYR A 42 7.19 8.94 9.32
N ARG A 43 8.43 9.41 9.14
CA ARG A 43 9.01 9.62 7.80
C ARG A 43 9.16 8.32 7.01
N GLN A 44 9.58 7.24 7.67
CA GLN A 44 9.66 5.92 7.05
C GLN A 44 8.26 5.42 6.63
N LEU A 45 7.26 5.56 7.49
CA LEU A 45 5.88 5.19 7.16
C LEU A 45 5.33 6.03 6.00
N MET A 46 5.64 7.33 5.94
CA MET A 46 5.27 8.19 4.81
C MET A 46 5.88 7.70 3.49
N GLY A 47 7.17 7.36 3.50
CA GLY A 47 7.84 6.77 2.32
C GLY A 47 7.19 5.47 1.87
N ASN A 48 6.91 4.56 2.81
CA ASN A 48 6.22 3.29 2.52
C ASN A 48 4.82 3.54 1.94
N LYS A 49 4.05 4.48 2.51
CA LYS A 49 2.71 4.83 2.03
C LYS A 49 2.75 5.33 0.58
N MET A 50 3.70 6.20 0.25
CA MET A 50 3.89 6.71 -1.12
C MET A 50 4.26 5.58 -2.09
N GLN A 51 5.13 4.64 -1.66
CA GLN A 51 5.49 3.49 -2.48
C GLN A 51 4.27 2.60 -2.79
N TYR A 52 3.44 2.27 -1.80
CA TYR A 52 2.23 1.49 -2.02
C TYR A 52 1.23 2.24 -2.92
N GLN A 53 1.06 3.55 -2.72
CA GLN A 53 0.21 4.38 -3.57
C GLN A 53 0.66 4.36 -5.04
N ASN A 54 1.97 4.46 -5.29
CA ASN A 54 2.52 4.39 -6.64
C ASN A 54 2.26 3.03 -7.30
N MET A 55 2.40 1.94 -6.56
CA MET A 55 2.10 0.59 -7.07
C MET A 55 0.63 0.43 -7.43
N LEU A 56 -0.28 0.87 -6.54
CA LEU A 56 -1.72 0.83 -6.80
C LEU A 56 -2.11 1.69 -8.01
N SER A 57 -1.50 2.88 -8.15
CA SER A 57 -1.72 3.76 -9.29
C SER A 57 -1.28 3.10 -10.61
N LEU A 58 -0.15 2.39 -10.61
CA LEU A 58 0.29 1.62 -11.78
C LEU A 58 -0.70 0.51 -12.12
N TYR A 59 -1.21 -0.22 -11.13
CA TYR A 59 -2.20 -1.26 -11.37
C TYR A 59 -3.48 -0.70 -11.99
N GLN A 60 -3.95 0.45 -11.52
CA GLN A 60 -5.09 1.14 -12.13
C GLN A 60 -4.82 1.53 -13.59
N ILE A 61 -3.65 2.12 -13.88
CA ILE A 61 -3.27 2.53 -15.26
C ILE A 61 -3.29 1.35 -16.24
N TYR A 62 -2.91 0.16 -15.77
CA TYR A 62 -2.90 -1.05 -16.60
C TYR A 62 -4.21 -1.84 -16.54
N GLY A 63 -5.27 -1.32 -15.90
CA GLY A 63 -6.57 -1.99 -15.77
C GLY A 63 -6.52 -3.27 -14.93
N LEU A 64 -5.55 -3.37 -14.02
CA LEU A 64 -5.40 -4.50 -13.09
C LEU A 64 -6.24 -4.33 -11.82
N THR A 65 -6.85 -3.16 -11.64
CA THR A 65 -7.80 -2.85 -10.56
C THR A 65 -8.90 -1.97 -11.12
N ASP A 66 -10.12 -2.18 -10.65
CA ASP A 66 -11.24 -1.26 -10.93
C ASP A 66 -10.95 0.12 -10.33
N GLU A 67 -11.41 1.18 -11.00
CA GLU A 67 -11.45 2.52 -10.42
C GLU A 67 -12.55 2.53 -9.34
N GLU A 68 -12.20 2.84 -8.09
CA GLU A 68 -13.19 3.03 -7.01
C GLU A 68 -14.07 4.26 -7.25
#